data_AF-A0A2E7UR51-F1
#
_entry.id   AF-A0A2E7UR51-F1
#
_cell.length_a   1.000
_cell.length_b   1.000
_cell.length_c   1.000
_cell.angle_alpha   90.00
_cell.angle_beta   90.00
_cell.angle_gamma   90.00
#
_symmetry.space_group_name_H-M   'P 1'
#
loop_
_entity.id
_entity.type
_entity.pdbx_description
1 polymer ?
#
loop_
_entity_poly.entity_id
_entity_poly.type
_entity_poly.pdbx_seq_one_letter_code
_entity_poly.pdbx_strand_id
1 'polypeptide(L)'
;MPLAPTCSAPPRPWVGCGAQPVHRRSCRWPHRPERSSMGRKRSSKGFQWVREDQADDARAPVARTTHREIRAADERIMQIALDLLARTEKERSELEIPPVLLDALADDARLQGEPRNRHRRRIKSLLRSLDDLDALVEAMKRETEGERRSRELERWRTRLLNGTDEDLQAFVLAYPSADRSTLRTLVRAAGREDAAGQKARKKLFSTLKGAWTPA
;
A
#
# COMPACT_ATOMS: atom_id res chain seq x y z
N MET A 1 6.58 -60.06 28.87
CA MET A 1 5.95 -58.85 29.46
C MET A 1 6.38 -58.74 30.93
N PRO A 2 7.27 -57.82 31.29
CA PRO A 2 7.41 -57.36 32.67
C PRO A 2 6.66 -56.03 32.87
N LEU A 3 5.91 -55.94 33.97
CA LEU A 3 5.10 -54.80 34.38
C LEU A 3 6.00 -53.64 34.84
N ALA A 4 5.72 -52.42 34.35
CA ALA A 4 6.45 -51.21 34.70
C ALA A 4 5.95 -50.62 36.03
N PRO A 5 6.84 -50.07 36.90
CA PRO A 5 6.42 -49.29 38.06
C PRO A 5 6.07 -47.86 37.66
N THR A 6 4.86 -47.44 38.02
CA THR A 6 4.34 -46.08 37.87
C THR A 6 5.00 -45.13 38.86
N CYS A 7 5.71 -44.11 38.37
CA CYS A 7 6.29 -43.06 39.20
C CYS A 7 5.30 -41.89 39.30
N SER A 8 4.58 -41.80 40.42
CA SER A 8 3.75 -40.64 40.79
C SER A 8 4.61 -39.67 41.60
N ALA A 9 4.93 -38.50 41.02
CA ALA A 9 5.67 -37.44 41.70
C ALA A 9 4.68 -36.41 42.32
N PRO A 10 4.75 -36.13 43.64
CA PRO A 10 4.03 -35.00 44.23
C PRO A 10 4.80 -33.67 44.02
N PRO A 11 4.09 -32.53 43.95
CA PRO A 11 4.74 -31.22 43.77
C PRO A 11 5.47 -30.79 45.05
N ARG A 12 6.73 -30.37 44.92
CA ARG A 12 7.48 -29.77 46.02
C ARG A 12 7.16 -28.27 46.14
N PRO A 13 6.94 -27.74 47.36
CA PRO A 13 6.68 -26.33 47.57
C PRO A 13 7.97 -25.51 47.42
N TRP A 14 7.82 -24.32 46.84
CA TRP A 14 8.87 -23.32 46.74
C TRP A 14 9.21 -22.75 48.12
N VAL A 15 10.45 -22.89 48.56
CA VAL A 15 10.98 -22.17 49.73
C VAL A 15 12.37 -21.62 49.43
N GLY A 16 12.46 -20.29 49.47
CA GLY A 16 13.57 -19.58 50.11
C GLY A 16 14.88 -19.43 49.35
N CYS A 17 15.06 -18.27 48.72
CA CYS A 17 16.36 -17.69 48.39
C CYS A 17 17.28 -17.66 49.63
N GLY A 18 18.32 -18.48 49.64
CA GLY A 18 19.47 -18.36 50.54
C GLY A 18 20.74 -18.20 49.70
N ALA A 19 21.24 -16.96 49.60
CA ALA A 19 22.50 -16.65 48.93
C ALA A 19 23.67 -17.25 49.72
N GLN A 20 24.37 -18.22 49.16
CA GLN A 20 25.69 -18.66 49.62
C GLN A 20 26.77 -18.26 48.61
N PRO A 21 27.91 -17.71 49.05
CA PRO A 21 28.96 -17.22 48.16
C PRO A 21 29.76 -18.39 47.58
N VAL A 22 29.67 -18.61 46.27
CA VAL A 22 30.55 -19.55 45.57
C VAL A 22 31.96 -18.99 45.50
N HIS A 23 32.87 -19.62 46.25
CA HIS A 23 34.31 -19.46 46.10
C HIS A 23 34.72 -19.61 44.64
N ARG A 24 35.25 -18.54 44.03
CA ARG A 24 35.89 -18.58 42.71
C ARG A 24 37.13 -19.48 42.78
N ARG A 25 36.98 -20.74 42.38
CA ARG A 25 38.13 -21.57 42.02
C ARG A 25 38.75 -20.96 40.77
N SER A 26 39.93 -20.38 40.93
CA SER A 26 40.74 -19.85 39.84
C SER A 26 41.19 -21.00 38.95
N CYS A 27 40.48 -21.21 37.84
CA CYS A 27 40.97 -22.07 36.77
C CYS A 27 42.13 -21.35 36.09
N ARG A 28 43.37 -21.69 36.49
CA ARG A 28 44.61 -21.24 35.85
C ARG A 28 44.76 -21.97 34.52
N TRP A 29 44.40 -21.31 33.43
CA TRP A 29 44.67 -21.82 32.08
C TRP A 29 46.19 -21.91 31.85
N PRO A 30 46.72 -23.04 31.38
CA PRO A 30 48.13 -23.14 31.04
C PRO A 30 48.43 -22.26 29.81
N HIS A 31 49.54 -21.54 29.88
CA HIS A 31 50.12 -20.61 28.90
C HIS A 31 49.33 -20.31 27.61
N ARG A 32 48.84 -19.07 27.52
CA ARG A 32 48.37 -18.46 26.27
C ARG A 32 49.55 -18.40 25.29
N PRO A 33 49.50 -19.06 24.12
CA PRO A 33 50.56 -18.92 23.13
C PRO A 33 50.60 -17.50 22.57
N GLU A 34 51.79 -17.08 22.16
CA GLU A 34 52.15 -15.73 21.78
C GLU A 34 51.29 -15.20 20.63
N ARG A 35 50.82 -13.95 20.77
CA ARG A 35 49.83 -13.28 19.91
C ARG A 35 50.39 -12.87 18.54
N SER A 36 51.41 -13.56 18.06
CA SER A 36 52.19 -13.23 16.86
C SER A 36 52.19 -14.39 15.85
N SER A 37 51.02 -14.91 15.56
CA SER A 37 50.68 -15.51 14.27
C SER A 37 49.15 -15.67 14.23
N MET A 38 48.55 -15.51 13.05
CA MET A 38 47.12 -15.68 12.75
C MET A 38 46.22 -14.42 12.89
N GLY A 39 46.14 -13.70 11.77
CA GLY A 39 44.88 -13.28 11.13
C GLY A 39 44.01 -12.24 11.83
N ARG A 40 43.95 -11.02 11.26
CA ARG A 40 42.81 -10.11 11.51
C ARG A 40 41.52 -10.85 11.14
N LYS A 41 40.52 -10.87 12.05
CA LYS A 41 39.17 -11.36 11.73
C LYS A 41 38.69 -10.69 10.43
N ARG A 42 38.58 -11.45 9.33
CA ARG A 42 37.75 -11.02 8.20
C ARG A 42 36.32 -11.02 8.70
N SER A 43 35.84 -9.84 9.07
CA SER A 43 34.44 -9.58 9.31
C SER A 43 33.64 -9.92 8.05
N SER A 44 32.40 -10.39 8.25
CA SER A 44 31.33 -10.60 7.26
C SER A 44 31.24 -11.94 6.52
N LYS A 45 31.21 -13.06 7.24
CA LYS A 45 30.28 -14.15 6.89
C LYS A 45 29.96 -14.97 8.14
N GLY A 46 28.67 -15.16 8.39
CA GLY A 46 28.19 -15.94 9.53
C GLY A 46 28.78 -17.35 9.51
N PHE A 47 29.02 -17.89 10.71
CA PHE A 47 29.48 -19.26 10.88
C PHE A 47 28.40 -20.21 10.35
N GLN A 48 28.66 -20.89 9.24
CA GLN A 48 27.86 -22.01 8.76
C GLN A 48 28.71 -23.28 8.90
N TRP A 49 28.22 -24.24 9.67
CA TRP A 49 28.79 -25.59 9.70
C TRP A 49 28.52 -26.25 8.35
N VAL A 50 29.52 -26.27 7.47
CA VAL A 50 29.47 -27.02 6.21
C VAL A 50 30.33 -28.26 6.41
N ARG A 51 29.77 -29.46 6.19
CA ARG A 51 30.56 -30.70 6.18
C ARG A 51 31.43 -30.68 4.92
N GLU A 52 32.73 -30.96 5.06
CA GLU A 52 33.74 -30.88 3.99
C GLU A 52 33.50 -31.88 2.83
N ASP A 53 32.56 -32.82 2.97
CA ASP A 53 32.19 -33.82 1.96
C ASP A 53 31.18 -33.33 0.93
N GLN A 54 30.60 -32.14 1.11
CA GLN A 54 29.77 -31.50 0.07
C GLN A 54 30.65 -30.71 -0.89
N ALA A 55 31.05 -31.35 -1.99
CA ALA A 55 31.57 -30.62 -3.15
C ALA A 55 30.52 -29.59 -3.61
N ASP A 56 30.92 -28.32 -3.73
CA ASP A 56 30.12 -27.17 -4.19
C ASP A 56 29.77 -27.26 -5.70
N ASP A 57 29.70 -28.47 -6.26
CA ASP A 57 29.36 -28.69 -7.66
C ASP A 57 27.83 -28.63 -7.83
N ALA A 58 27.36 -27.63 -8.59
CA ALA A 58 26.01 -27.51 -9.19
C ALA A 58 24.91 -26.66 -8.50
N ARG A 59 25.21 -25.67 -7.63
CA ARG A 59 24.19 -24.64 -7.30
C ARG A 59 24.31 -23.44 -8.25
N ALA A 60 23.43 -23.37 -9.24
CA ALA A 60 23.30 -22.17 -10.08
C ALA A 60 23.13 -20.92 -9.20
N PRO A 61 23.78 -19.79 -9.52
CA PRO A 61 23.64 -18.56 -8.74
C PRO A 61 22.17 -18.10 -8.78
N VAL A 62 21.48 -18.27 -7.66
CA VAL A 62 20.14 -17.69 -7.48
C VAL A 62 20.28 -16.16 -7.50
N ALA A 63 19.53 -15.51 -8.40
CA ALA A 63 19.40 -14.06 -8.42
C ALA A 63 18.87 -13.62 -7.05
N ARG A 64 19.74 -12.98 -6.25
CA ARG A 64 19.37 -12.47 -4.94
C ARG A 64 18.57 -11.20 -5.14
N THR A 65 17.24 -11.27 -5.07
CA THR A 65 16.42 -10.06 -4.95
C THR A 65 16.89 -9.28 -3.73
N THR A 66 17.17 -8.00 -3.90
CA THR A 66 17.66 -7.20 -2.79
C THR A 66 16.54 -7.03 -1.76
N HIS A 67 16.90 -6.88 -0.49
CA HIS A 67 15.91 -6.57 0.55
C HIS A 67 15.10 -5.30 0.23
N ARG A 68 15.68 -4.38 -0.54
CA ARG A 68 15.02 -3.18 -1.05
C ARG A 68 13.91 -3.51 -2.05
N GLU A 69 14.16 -4.42 -3.00
CA GLU A 69 13.16 -4.87 -3.96
C GLU A 69 11.99 -5.56 -3.27
N ILE A 70 12.26 -6.44 -2.31
CA ILE A 70 11.22 -7.14 -1.54
C ILE A 70 10.32 -6.12 -0.82
N ARG A 71 10.94 -5.13 -0.15
CA ARG A 71 10.19 -4.06 0.51
C ARG A 71 9.38 -3.22 -0.48
N ALA A 72 9.94 -2.90 -1.64
CA ALA A 72 9.24 -2.12 -2.66
C ALA A 72 8.04 -2.89 -3.26
N ALA A 73 8.18 -4.20 -3.49
CA ALA A 73 7.08 -5.05 -3.93
C ALA A 73 5.99 -5.15 -2.86
N ASP A 74 6.38 -5.32 -1.60
CA ASP A 74 5.46 -5.30 -0.46
C ASP A 74 4.67 -4.00 -0.35
N GLU A 75 5.36 -2.87 -0.49
CA GLU A 75 4.76 -1.53 -0.46
C GLU A 75 3.81 -1.33 -1.64
N ARG A 76 4.18 -1.78 -2.85
CA ARG A 76 3.31 -1.71 -4.04
C ARG A 76 1.98 -2.44 -3.80
N ILE A 77 2.00 -3.63 -3.23
CA ILE A 77 0.78 -4.40 -2.95
C ILE A 77 -0.04 -3.72 -1.84
N MET A 78 0.62 -3.17 -0.82
CA MET A 78 -0.08 -2.39 0.20
C MET A 78 -0.76 -1.16 -0.37
N GLN A 79 -0.11 -0.45 -1.30
CA GLN A 79 -0.71 0.70 -1.96
C GLN A 79 -1.95 0.30 -2.74
N ILE A 80 -1.90 -0.79 -3.50
CA ILE A 80 -3.08 -1.33 -4.21
C ILE A 80 -4.22 -1.64 -3.23
N ALA A 81 -3.92 -2.25 -2.08
CA ALA A 81 -4.92 -2.50 -1.04
C ALA A 81 -5.56 -1.22 -0.50
N LEU A 82 -4.76 -0.17 -0.28
CA LEU A 82 -5.26 1.13 0.18
C LEU A 82 -6.10 1.83 -0.88
N ASP A 83 -5.69 1.77 -2.14
CA ASP A 83 -6.43 2.34 -3.26
C ASP A 83 -7.78 1.64 -3.44
N LEU A 84 -7.85 0.32 -3.25
CA LEU A 84 -9.12 -0.42 -3.20
C LEU A 84 -10.00 0.00 -2.02
N LEU A 85 -9.40 0.22 -0.85
CA LEU A 85 -10.11 0.70 0.34
C LEU A 85 -10.62 2.15 0.20
N ALA A 86 -9.98 2.98 -0.62
CA ALA A 86 -10.42 4.35 -0.89
C ALA A 86 -11.63 4.40 -1.84
N ARG A 87 -11.84 3.38 -2.68
CA ARG A 87 -12.98 3.27 -3.59
C ARG A 87 -14.29 2.99 -2.88
N THR A 88 -15.38 3.39 -3.52
CA THR A 88 -16.74 3.09 -3.07
C THR A 88 -17.10 1.62 -3.29
N GLU A 89 -18.09 1.13 -2.55
CA GLU A 89 -18.53 -0.28 -2.68
C GLU A 89 -19.01 -0.62 -4.10
N LYS A 90 -19.69 0.34 -4.75
CA LYS A 90 -20.14 0.20 -6.14
C LYS A 90 -18.96 0.00 -7.09
N GLU A 91 -17.94 0.85 -7.00
CA GLU A 91 -16.74 0.73 -7.84
C GLU A 91 -15.99 -0.57 -7.60
N ARG A 92 -15.97 -1.09 -6.36
CA ARG A 92 -15.35 -2.39 -6.05
C ARG A 92 -16.10 -3.56 -6.69
N SER A 93 -17.44 -3.50 -6.68
CA SER A 93 -18.28 -4.53 -7.29
C SER A 93 -18.13 -4.60 -8.82
N GLU A 94 -17.78 -3.50 -9.46
CA GLU A 94 -17.54 -3.42 -10.92
C GLU A 94 -16.18 -4.04 -11.33
N LEU A 95 -15.23 -4.21 -10.40
CA LEU A 95 -13.86 -4.68 -10.68
C LEU A 95 -13.72 -6.22 -10.79
N GLU A 96 -14.81 -6.97 -10.80
CA GLU A 96 -14.83 -8.46 -10.90
C GLU A 96 -13.87 -9.15 -9.91
N ILE A 97 -13.85 -8.67 -8.66
CA ILE A 97 -12.95 -9.15 -7.61
C ILE A 97 -13.54 -10.40 -6.92
N PRO A 98 -12.73 -11.37 -6.45
CA PRO A 98 -13.24 -12.51 -5.68
C PRO A 98 -14.06 -12.08 -4.45
N PRO A 99 -15.15 -12.81 -4.13
CA PRO A 99 -16.07 -12.41 -3.05
C PRO A 99 -15.37 -12.34 -1.69
N VAL A 100 -14.41 -13.24 -1.44
CA VAL A 100 -13.61 -13.25 -0.20
C VAL A 100 -12.84 -11.94 0.01
N LEU A 101 -12.38 -11.30 -1.07
CA LEU A 101 -11.67 -10.04 -1.01
C LEU A 101 -12.64 -8.86 -0.86
N LEU A 102 -13.81 -8.90 -1.52
CA LEU A 102 -14.87 -7.90 -1.32
C LEU A 102 -15.35 -7.86 0.14
N ASP A 103 -15.64 -9.02 0.73
CA ASP A 103 -16.03 -9.12 2.14
C ASP A 103 -14.95 -8.55 3.07
N ALA A 104 -13.69 -8.89 2.79
CA ALA A 104 -12.56 -8.36 3.55
C ALA A 104 -12.45 -6.82 3.41
N LEU A 105 -12.71 -6.24 2.25
CA LEU A 105 -12.69 -4.78 2.06
C LEU A 105 -13.84 -4.09 2.80
N ALA A 106 -15.03 -4.70 2.81
CA ALA A 106 -16.20 -4.17 3.54
C ALA A 106 -15.97 -4.15 5.06
N ASP A 107 -15.32 -5.17 5.61
CA ASP A 107 -15.06 -5.27 7.04
C ASP A 107 -13.99 -4.29 7.58
N ASP A 108 -13.07 -3.78 6.74
CA ASP A 108 -12.00 -2.87 7.19
C ASP A 108 -12.53 -1.59 7.85
N ALA A 109 -13.69 -1.09 7.39
CA ALA A 109 -14.29 0.14 7.90
C ALA A 109 -14.75 0.03 9.36
N ARG A 110 -15.06 -1.18 9.83
CA ARG A 110 -15.53 -1.46 11.21
C ARG A 110 -14.38 -1.56 12.20
N LEU A 111 -13.19 -1.90 11.73
CA LEU A 111 -12.01 -2.15 12.57
C LEU A 111 -11.25 -0.86 12.85
N GLN A 112 -10.63 -0.78 14.04
CA GLN A 112 -9.80 0.36 14.45
C GLN A 112 -8.50 -0.14 15.10
N GLY A 113 -7.42 0.64 14.99
CA GLY A 113 -6.13 0.34 15.63
C GLY A 113 -5.43 -0.92 15.08
N GLU A 114 -4.83 -1.70 15.98
CA GLU A 114 -4.04 -2.89 15.64
C GLU A 114 -4.83 -4.01 14.92
N PRO A 115 -6.08 -4.33 15.29
CA PRO A 115 -6.92 -5.25 14.52
C PRO A 115 -7.04 -4.86 13.04
N ARG A 116 -7.21 -3.56 12.75
CA ARG A 116 -7.29 -3.04 11.38
C ARG A 116 -5.98 -3.26 10.62
N ASN A 117 -4.84 -3.00 11.26
CA ASN A 117 -3.53 -3.22 10.65
C ASN A 117 -3.31 -4.70 10.28
N ARG A 118 -3.72 -5.63 11.15
CA ARG A 118 -3.65 -7.07 10.88
C ARG A 118 -4.58 -7.48 9.75
N HIS A 119 -5.81 -6.92 9.73
CA HIS A 119 -6.76 -7.16 8.66
C HIS A 119 -6.24 -6.69 7.30
N ARG A 120 -5.61 -5.51 7.23
CA ARG A 120 -4.94 -5.03 6.03
C ARG A 120 -3.79 -5.93 5.57
N ARG A 121 -3.05 -6.56 6.49
CA ARG A 121 -2.05 -7.59 6.13
C ARG A 121 -2.70 -8.84 5.52
N ARG A 122 -3.89 -9.24 6.00
CA ARG A 122 -4.69 -10.32 5.39
C ARG A 122 -5.13 -9.91 3.99
N ILE A 123 -5.64 -8.70 3.79
CA ILE A 123 -5.99 -8.16 2.47
C ILE A 123 -4.76 -8.20 1.54
N LYS A 124 -3.59 -7.78 2.01
CA LYS A 124 -2.32 -7.90 1.25
C LYS A 124 -2.04 -9.35 0.83
N SER A 125 -2.29 -10.31 1.72
CA SER A 125 -2.12 -11.73 1.41
C SER A 125 -3.12 -12.22 0.36
N LEU A 126 -4.37 -11.75 0.40
CA LEU A 126 -5.39 -12.08 -0.60
C LEU A 126 -5.04 -11.51 -1.98
N LEU A 127 -4.51 -10.29 -2.04
CA LEU A 127 -4.04 -9.68 -3.29
C LEU A 127 -2.88 -10.45 -3.93
N ARG A 128 -2.01 -11.07 -3.11
CA ARG A 128 -0.91 -11.91 -3.60
C ARG A 128 -1.36 -13.24 -4.18
N SER A 129 -2.53 -13.73 -3.76
CA SER A 129 -3.11 -14.97 -4.26
C SER A 129 -3.99 -14.77 -5.49
N LEU A 130 -4.16 -13.54 -5.98
CA LEU A 130 -4.86 -13.29 -7.23
C LEU A 130 -4.00 -13.73 -8.42
N ASP A 131 -4.63 -14.39 -9.39
CA ASP A 131 -3.95 -14.88 -10.60
C ASP A 131 -3.45 -13.73 -11.47
N ASP A 132 -4.21 -12.62 -11.56
CA ASP A 132 -3.85 -11.45 -12.37
C ASP A 132 -4.05 -10.14 -11.60
N LEU A 133 -3.04 -9.80 -10.79
CA LEU A 133 -3.01 -8.53 -10.06
C LEU A 133 -2.85 -7.32 -10.99
N ASP A 134 -2.15 -7.47 -12.12
CA ASP A 134 -1.92 -6.37 -13.05
C ASP A 134 -3.20 -6.01 -13.81
N ALA A 135 -4.04 -6.99 -14.20
CA ALA A 135 -5.37 -6.72 -14.76
C ALA A 135 -6.27 -5.97 -13.78
N LEU A 136 -6.23 -6.30 -12.48
CA LEU A 136 -6.95 -5.54 -11.46
C LEU A 136 -6.45 -4.10 -11.39
N VAL A 137 -5.13 -3.88 -11.42
CA VAL A 137 -4.54 -2.54 -11.41
C VAL A 137 -4.96 -1.75 -12.65
N GLU A 138 -4.97 -2.35 -13.83
CA GLU A 138 -5.44 -1.71 -15.06
C GLU A 138 -6.94 -1.42 -15.01
N ALA A 139 -7.75 -2.34 -14.48
CA ALA A 139 -9.18 -2.12 -14.26
C ALA A 139 -9.42 -0.96 -13.28
N MET A 140 -8.60 -0.82 -12.24
CA MET A 140 -8.64 0.33 -11.33
C MET A 140 -8.22 1.64 -12.03
N LYS A 141 -7.24 1.60 -12.93
CA LYS A 141 -6.82 2.79 -13.70
C LYS A 141 -7.85 3.23 -14.73
N ARG A 142 -8.77 2.35 -15.14
CA ARG A 142 -9.87 2.74 -16.01
C ARG A 142 -10.64 3.85 -15.31
N GLU A 143 -10.60 5.01 -15.93
CA GLU A 143 -11.28 6.19 -15.45
C GLU A 143 -12.77 5.88 -15.35
N THR A 144 -13.36 6.10 -14.17
CA THR A 144 -14.81 5.94 -14.03
C THR A 144 -15.50 6.94 -14.95
N GLU A 145 -16.71 6.63 -15.43
CA GLU A 145 -17.42 7.59 -16.28
C GLU A 145 -17.53 8.96 -15.60
N GLY A 146 -17.73 9.01 -14.28
CA GLY A 146 -17.80 10.23 -13.48
C GLY A 146 -16.49 11.03 -13.43
N GLU A 147 -15.35 10.36 -13.34
CA GLU A 147 -14.04 10.99 -13.44
C GLU A 147 -13.79 11.56 -14.84
N ARG A 148 -14.10 10.78 -15.90
CA ARG A 148 -13.94 11.21 -17.31
C ARG A 148 -14.73 12.45 -17.57
N ARG A 149 -15.98 12.38 -17.12
CA ARG A 149 -16.93 13.46 -17.11
C ARG A 149 -16.33 14.69 -16.39
N SER A 150 -15.85 14.54 -15.17
CA SER A 150 -15.28 15.64 -14.39
C SER A 150 -14.03 16.26 -15.04
N ARG A 151 -13.15 15.43 -15.62
CA ARG A 151 -11.97 15.91 -16.37
C ARG A 151 -12.39 16.66 -17.63
N GLU A 152 -13.42 16.20 -18.36
CA GLU A 152 -13.95 16.91 -19.53
C GLU A 152 -14.50 18.29 -19.17
N LEU A 153 -15.28 18.36 -18.09
CA LEU A 153 -15.79 19.63 -17.58
C LEU A 153 -14.64 20.58 -17.21
N GLU A 154 -13.61 20.07 -16.56
CA GLU A 154 -12.43 20.83 -16.17
C GLU A 154 -11.62 21.33 -17.38
N ARG A 155 -11.51 20.49 -18.43
CA ARG A 155 -10.92 20.88 -19.72
C ARG A 155 -11.70 22.02 -20.35
N TRP A 156 -13.02 21.92 -20.41
CA TRP A 156 -13.88 22.98 -20.94
C TRP A 156 -13.78 24.27 -20.12
N ARG A 157 -13.74 24.18 -18.79
CA ARG A 157 -13.54 25.35 -17.92
C ARG A 157 -12.24 26.07 -18.26
N THR A 158 -11.13 25.34 -18.30
CA THR A 158 -9.80 25.91 -18.59
C THR A 158 -9.76 26.52 -19.98
N ARG A 159 -10.36 25.84 -20.97
CA ARG A 159 -10.47 26.32 -22.35
C ARG A 159 -11.27 27.63 -22.44
N LEU A 160 -12.41 27.73 -21.76
CA LEU A 160 -13.25 28.94 -21.77
C LEU A 160 -12.63 30.13 -21.03
N LEU A 161 -11.81 29.88 -20.00
CA LEU A 161 -11.14 30.96 -19.26
C LEU A 161 -9.94 31.54 -20.02
N ASN A 162 -9.24 30.71 -20.80
CA ASN A 162 -8.04 31.12 -21.54
C ASN A 162 -8.31 31.44 -23.02
N GLY A 163 -9.48 31.05 -23.53
CA GLY A 163 -9.86 31.10 -24.94
C GLY A 163 -10.68 32.32 -25.34
N THR A 164 -11.31 32.25 -26.51
CA THR A 164 -12.11 33.34 -27.10
C THR A 164 -13.60 32.96 -27.24
N ASP A 165 -14.41 33.84 -27.85
CA ASP A 165 -15.84 33.57 -28.10
C ASP A 165 -16.06 32.33 -29.00
N GLU A 166 -15.05 31.93 -29.78
CA GLU A 166 -15.08 30.71 -30.60
C GLU A 166 -15.16 29.44 -29.76
N ASP A 167 -14.45 29.39 -28.62
CA ASP A 167 -14.49 28.25 -27.70
C ASP A 167 -15.84 28.15 -26.99
N LEU A 168 -16.47 29.29 -26.72
CA LEU A 168 -17.82 29.37 -26.19
C LEU A 168 -18.85 28.88 -27.21
N GLN A 169 -18.68 29.23 -28.49
CA GLN A 169 -19.51 28.70 -29.57
C GLN A 169 -19.33 27.18 -29.71
N ALA A 170 -18.09 26.66 -29.64
CA ALA A 170 -17.83 25.23 -29.67
C ALA A 170 -18.50 24.47 -28.51
N PHE A 171 -18.52 25.06 -27.31
CA PHE A 171 -19.22 24.47 -26.16
C PHE A 171 -20.73 24.41 -26.37
N VAL A 172 -21.35 25.50 -26.84
CA VAL A 172 -22.81 25.57 -27.05
C VAL A 172 -23.25 24.64 -28.19
N LEU A 173 -22.41 24.45 -29.22
CA LEU A 173 -22.67 23.45 -30.27
C LEU A 173 -22.66 22.02 -29.71
N ALA A 174 -21.77 21.72 -28.77
CA ALA A 174 -21.72 20.42 -28.11
C ALA A 174 -22.85 20.23 -27.08
N TYR A 175 -23.31 21.31 -26.44
CA TYR A 175 -24.34 21.31 -25.39
C TYR A 175 -25.39 22.41 -25.64
N PRO A 176 -26.42 22.14 -26.45
CA PRO A 176 -27.42 23.15 -26.86
C PRO A 176 -28.32 23.66 -25.72
N SER A 177 -28.41 22.91 -24.61
CA SER A 177 -29.15 23.28 -23.40
C SER A 177 -28.52 24.45 -22.63
N ALA A 178 -27.29 24.84 -22.97
CA ALA A 178 -26.56 25.90 -22.29
C ALA A 178 -26.98 27.29 -22.78
N ASP A 179 -27.30 28.20 -21.84
CA ASP A 179 -27.54 29.61 -22.18
C ASP A 179 -26.24 30.34 -22.55
N ARG A 180 -26.03 30.53 -23.86
CA ARG A 180 -24.89 31.22 -24.45
C ARG A 180 -24.69 32.63 -23.87
N SER A 181 -25.77 33.36 -23.64
CA SER A 181 -25.71 34.77 -23.24
C SER A 181 -25.19 34.93 -21.81
N THR A 182 -25.67 34.07 -20.90
CA THR A 182 -25.21 33.99 -19.52
C THR A 182 -23.76 33.53 -19.44
N LEU A 183 -23.38 32.50 -20.20
CA LEU A 183 -22.00 31.98 -20.21
C LEU A 183 -21.00 33.05 -20.68
N ARG A 184 -21.31 33.80 -21.75
CA ARG A 184 -20.41 34.84 -22.28
C ARG A 184 -20.17 35.95 -21.27
N THR A 185 -21.21 36.34 -20.54
CA THR A 185 -21.13 37.35 -19.48
C THR A 185 -20.26 36.85 -18.32
N LEU A 186 -20.43 35.58 -17.93
CA LEU A 186 -19.64 34.96 -16.87
C LEU A 186 -18.16 34.78 -17.25
N VAL A 187 -17.85 34.41 -18.48
CA VAL A 187 -16.47 34.29 -18.98
C VAL A 187 -15.74 35.63 -18.94
N ARG A 188 -16.38 36.70 -19.45
CA ARG A 188 -15.81 38.06 -19.39
C ARG A 188 -15.59 38.56 -17.97
N ALA A 189 -16.53 38.27 -17.07
CA ALA A 189 -16.39 38.63 -15.66
C ALA A 189 -15.29 37.79 -14.97
N ALA A 190 -15.13 36.53 -15.35
CA ALA A 190 -14.15 35.60 -14.80
C ALA A 190 -12.69 35.93 -15.18
N GLY A 191 -12.48 36.67 -16.28
CA GLY A 191 -11.17 37.17 -16.69
C GLY A 191 -10.60 38.27 -15.77
N ARG A 192 -11.40 38.85 -14.89
CA ARG A 192 -10.93 39.86 -13.92
C ARG A 192 -10.18 39.19 -12.76
N GLU A 193 -9.11 39.82 -12.29
CA GLU A 193 -8.30 39.34 -11.15
C GLU A 193 -8.82 39.80 -9.77
N ASP A 194 -10.03 40.38 -9.73
CA ASP A 194 -10.65 40.88 -8.51
C ASP A 194 -11.52 39.82 -7.79
N ALA A 195 -11.97 40.14 -6.58
CA ALA A 195 -12.96 39.33 -5.84
C ALA A 195 -14.24 39.05 -6.65
N ALA A 196 -14.64 39.98 -7.53
CA ALA A 196 -15.77 39.79 -8.45
C ALA A 196 -15.47 38.71 -9.51
N GLY A 197 -14.23 38.64 -10.02
CA GLY A 197 -13.81 37.62 -10.97
C GLY A 197 -13.75 36.22 -10.36
N GLN A 198 -13.32 36.10 -9.10
CA GLN A 198 -13.37 34.83 -8.38
C GLN A 198 -14.82 34.31 -8.19
N LYS A 199 -15.77 35.20 -7.86
CA LYS A 199 -17.19 34.84 -7.79
C LYS A 199 -17.74 34.41 -9.15
N ALA A 200 -17.35 35.10 -10.22
CA ALA A 200 -17.75 34.75 -11.58
C ALA A 200 -17.20 33.37 -12.01
N ARG A 201 -15.95 33.03 -11.70
CA ARG A 201 -15.36 31.71 -11.98
C ARG A 201 -16.12 30.57 -11.29
N LYS A 202 -16.49 30.76 -10.01
CA LYS A 202 -17.31 29.78 -9.26
C LYS A 202 -18.70 29.61 -9.88
N LYS A 203 -19.34 30.72 -10.26
CA LYS A 203 -20.67 30.71 -10.88
C LYS A 203 -20.64 30.07 -12.28
N LEU A 204 -19.61 30.37 -13.08
CA LEU A 204 -19.35 29.75 -14.38
C LEU A 204 -19.27 28.22 -14.26
N PHE A 205 -18.50 27.71 -13.29
CA PHE A 205 -18.38 26.27 -13.06
C PHE A 205 -19.73 25.64 -12.68
N SER A 206 -20.50 26.28 -11.81
CA SER A 206 -21.85 25.81 -11.45
C SER A 206 -22.78 25.75 -12.66
N THR A 207 -22.75 26.77 -13.53
CA THR A 207 -23.58 26.80 -14.75
C THR A 207 -23.14 25.75 -15.77
N LEU A 208 -21.83 25.53 -15.93
CA LEU A 208 -21.30 24.50 -16.83
C LEU A 208 -21.72 23.10 -16.36
N LYS A 209 -21.60 22.81 -15.06
CA LYS A 209 -22.01 21.54 -14.47
C LYS A 209 -23.52 21.28 -14.68
N GLY A 210 -24.35 22.32 -14.53
CA GLY A 210 -25.79 22.24 -14.76
C GLY A 210 -26.16 21.98 -16.22
N ALA A 211 -25.55 22.69 -17.17
CA ALA A 211 -25.83 22.52 -18.60
C ALA A 211 -25.35 21.18 -19.16
N TRP A 212 -24.30 20.62 -18.54
CA TRP A 212 -23.66 19.39 -18.98
C TRP A 212 -24.30 18.11 -18.42
N THR A 213 -25.04 18.22 -17.32
CA THR A 213 -25.84 17.08 -16.83
C THR A 213 -27.11 17.04 -17.68
N PRO A 214 -27.32 16.05 -18.57
CA PRO A 214 -28.62 15.91 -19.22
C PRO A 214 -29.66 15.67 -18.12
N ALA A 215 -30.73 16.46 -18.14
CA ALA A 215 -31.88 16.29 -17.26
C ALA A 215 -32.54 14.92 -17.46
#